data_AF-A0A7R9IWB6-F1
#
_entry.id   AF-A0A7R9IWB6-F1
#
_cell.length_a   1.000
_cell.length_b   1.000
_cell.length_c   1.000
_cell.angle_alpha   90.00
_cell.angle_beta   90.00
_cell.angle_gamma   90.00
#
_symmetry.space_group_name_H-M   'P 1'
#
loop_
_entity.id
_entity.type
_entity.pdbx_description
1 polymer ?
#
loop_
_entity_poly.entity_id
_entity_poly.type
_entity_poly.pdbx_seq_one_letter_code
_entity_poly.pdbx_strand_id
1 'polypeptide(L)'
;DTSQCSSKSYIVRPIVNCLPAWFRFAQCLRRYRDSKEAFPHLANAGKYSTTFAVVIFSTLRAVNADKYESKYDNPYFYLWILAAVVSTLYAYTWDIKMDWGLLDTSATENKLLREETVYSSPAFYYFAMIEDIMLRLMWAISYILTENEYISSDIMTSLSSFLEVFRRFVWNFFRLENEHLNNCGKFRAVRDISVAPLDSSDQTQILRMMDEDNGVVNRRRKRAGKKNKDDKQVLMSEESIQEIDEIN
;
A
#
# COMPACT_ATOMS: atom_id res chain seq x y z
N ASP A 1 28.63 34.63 -7.37
CA ASP A 1 28.68 34.09 -5.99
C ASP A 1 27.71 32.96 -5.73
N THR A 2 28.08 31.75 -6.16
CA THR A 2 27.36 30.51 -5.82
C THR A 2 27.55 30.11 -4.34
N SER A 3 28.55 30.71 -3.67
CA SER A 3 28.88 30.48 -2.26
C SER A 3 27.84 31.06 -1.28
N GLN A 4 27.17 32.17 -1.61
CA GLN A 4 26.11 32.74 -0.76
C GLN A 4 24.80 31.93 -0.80
N CYS A 5 24.57 31.15 -1.86
CA CYS A 5 23.36 30.33 -2.00
C CYS A 5 23.44 29.04 -1.15
N SER A 6 24.65 28.53 -0.91
CA SER A 6 24.87 27.34 -0.06
C SER A 6 24.80 27.67 1.43
N SER A 7 25.30 28.83 1.87
CA SER A 7 25.38 29.18 3.30
C SER A 7 24.03 29.53 3.95
N LYS A 8 23.06 30.06 3.19
CA LYS A 8 21.68 30.31 3.70
C LYS A 8 20.78 29.06 3.73
N SER A 9 21.28 27.91 3.30
CA SER A 9 20.46 26.73 2.99
C SER A 9 20.37 25.67 4.10
N TYR A 10 21.07 25.85 5.23
CA TYR A 10 21.13 24.85 6.31
C TYR A 10 19.78 24.56 6.97
N ILE A 11 18.83 25.51 6.94
CA ILE A 11 17.49 25.35 7.51
C ILE A 11 16.48 24.93 6.44
N VAL A 12 16.52 25.56 5.25
CA VAL A 12 15.51 25.35 4.21
C VAL A 12 15.62 23.96 3.58
N ARG A 13 16.84 23.47 3.30
CA ARG A 13 17.06 22.15 2.68
C ARG A 13 16.46 20.99 3.50
N PRO A 14 16.74 20.85 4.81
CA PRO A 14 16.15 19.76 5.59
C PRO A 14 14.64 19.86 5.72
N ILE A 15 14.06 21.06 5.82
CA ILE A 15 12.60 21.22 5.84
C ILE A 15 12.00 20.66 4.56
N VAL A 16 12.50 21.08 3.39
CA VAL A 16 12.00 20.62 2.08
C VAL A 16 12.16 19.10 1.94
N ASN A 17 13.30 18.54 2.36
CA ASN A 17 13.54 17.10 2.31
C ASN A 17 12.64 16.29 3.26
N CYS A 18 12.20 16.87 4.38
CA CYS A 18 11.28 16.22 5.32
C CYS A 18 9.81 16.25 4.88
N LEU A 19 9.41 17.20 4.03
CA LEU A 19 7.99 17.40 3.67
C LEU A 19 7.32 16.14 3.08
N PRO A 20 7.92 15.42 2.10
CA PRO A 20 7.27 14.24 1.52
C PRO A 20 7.01 13.14 2.55
N ALA A 21 7.99 12.89 3.43
CA ALA A 21 7.87 11.92 4.51
C ALA A 21 6.82 12.35 5.55
N TRP A 22 6.77 13.64 5.88
CA TRP A 22 5.75 14.21 6.78
C TRP A 22 4.33 14.01 6.25
N PHE A 23 4.07 14.31 4.98
CA PHE A 23 2.74 14.12 4.42
C PHE A 23 2.29 12.66 4.49
N ARG A 24 3.19 11.72 4.15
CA ARG A 24 2.88 10.28 4.25
C ARG A 24 2.68 9.82 5.68
N PHE A 25 3.50 10.28 6.61
CA PHE A 25 3.36 10.00 8.04
C PHE A 25 2.01 10.48 8.57
N ALA A 26 1.64 11.74 8.32
CA ALA A 26 0.37 12.32 8.74
C ALA A 26 -0.84 11.59 8.14
N GLN A 27 -0.76 11.19 6.86
CA GLN A 27 -1.80 10.38 6.21
C GLN A 27 -1.97 9.02 6.89
N CYS A 28 -0.87 8.34 7.22
CA CYS A 28 -0.92 7.05 7.90
C CYS A 28 -1.54 7.16 9.30
N LEU A 29 -1.19 8.20 10.07
CA LEU A 29 -1.79 8.46 11.37
C LEU A 29 -3.28 8.79 11.28
N ARG A 30 -3.68 9.60 10.28
CA ARG A 30 -5.11 9.90 10.06
C ARG A 30 -5.87 8.61 9.76
N ARG A 31 -5.34 7.76 8.87
CA ARG A 31 -6.01 6.52 8.50
C ARG A 31 -6.09 5.55 9.68
N TYR A 32 -5.05 5.46 10.51
CA TYR A 32 -5.10 4.71 11.77
C TYR A 32 -6.19 5.24 12.71
N ARG A 33 -6.31 6.56 12.87
CA ARG A 33 -7.34 7.17 13.71
C ARG A 33 -8.74 6.81 13.23
N ASP A 34 -8.95 6.83 11.91
CA ASP A 34 -10.26 6.64 11.29
C ASP A 34 -10.66 5.15 11.21
N SER A 35 -9.73 4.22 10.93
CA SER A 35 -10.03 2.77 10.87
C SER A 35 -9.82 2.02 12.18
N LYS A 36 -9.03 2.57 13.10
CA LYS A 36 -8.53 1.91 14.33
C LYS A 36 -7.68 0.66 14.09
N GLU A 37 -7.33 0.35 12.84
CA GLU A 37 -6.48 -0.77 12.48
C GLU A 37 -5.01 -0.37 12.56
N ALA A 38 -4.30 -0.89 13.57
CA ALA A 38 -2.88 -0.58 13.78
C ALA A 38 -2.00 -1.06 12.62
N PHE A 39 -2.30 -2.23 12.05
CA PHE A 39 -1.62 -2.75 10.87
C PHE A 39 -2.55 -2.66 9.65
N PRO A 40 -2.07 -2.19 8.48
CA PRO A 40 -0.70 -1.79 8.14
C PRO A 40 -0.35 -0.32 8.47
N HIS A 41 -1.30 0.47 8.99
CA HIS A 41 -1.17 1.94 9.02
C HIS A 41 -0.05 2.47 9.92
N LEU A 42 0.06 1.99 11.15
CA LEU A 42 1.09 2.44 12.10
C LEU A 42 2.48 1.94 11.69
N ALA A 43 2.57 0.73 11.14
CA ALA A 43 3.82 0.20 10.61
C ALA A 43 4.31 1.04 9.41
N ASN A 44 3.39 1.49 8.54
CA ASN A 44 3.75 2.39 7.43
C ASN A 44 4.17 3.78 7.96
N ALA A 45 3.52 4.28 9.02
CA ALA A 45 3.94 5.51 9.69
C ALA A 45 5.36 5.38 10.28
N GLY A 46 5.65 4.26 10.94
CA GLY A 46 6.98 3.92 11.43
C GLY A 46 8.04 3.95 10.33
N LYS A 47 7.76 3.34 9.17
CA LYS A 47 8.64 3.41 8.00
C LYS A 47 8.97 4.86 7.62
N TYR A 48 7.97 5.72 7.42
CA TYR A 48 8.23 7.13 7.04
C TYR A 48 8.90 7.95 8.15
N SER A 49 8.74 7.57 9.42
CA SER A 49 9.44 8.23 10.52
C SER A 49 10.96 8.04 10.47
N THR A 50 11.45 6.94 9.91
CA THR A 50 12.90 6.69 9.74
C THR A 50 13.56 7.74 8.86
N THR A 51 12.85 8.29 7.87
CA THR A 51 13.34 9.37 7.01
C THR A 51 13.64 10.65 7.79
N PHE A 52 12.88 10.95 8.85
CA PHE A 52 13.18 12.11 9.70
C PHE A 52 14.53 11.95 10.40
N ALA A 53 14.85 10.75 10.90
CA ALA A 53 16.15 10.48 11.52
C ALA A 53 17.30 10.68 10.52
N VAL A 54 17.14 10.21 9.28
CA VAL A 54 18.13 10.42 8.21
C VAL A 54 18.37 11.90 7.96
N VAL A 55 17.31 12.70 7.81
CA VAL A 55 17.44 14.14 7.55
C VAL A 55 18.05 14.87 8.75
N ILE A 56 17.60 14.58 9.97
CA ILE A 56 18.12 15.18 11.20
C ILE A 56 19.62 14.93 11.34
N PHE A 57 20.06 13.67 11.24
CA PHE A 57 21.49 13.36 11.38
C PHE A 57 22.32 13.87 10.20
N SER A 58 21.77 13.89 8.98
CA SER A 58 22.43 14.53 7.84
C SER A 58 22.67 16.02 8.07
N THR A 59 21.70 16.73 8.64
CA THR A 59 21.84 18.16 8.96
C THR A 59 22.79 18.40 10.13
N LEU A 60 22.70 17.60 11.20
CA LEU A 60 23.62 17.70 12.33
C LEU A 60 25.06 17.43 11.93
N ARG A 61 25.29 16.48 11.01
CA ARG A 61 26.58 16.22 10.38
C ARG A 61 27.11 17.47 9.68
N ALA A 62 26.30 18.10 8.83
CA ALA A 62 26.69 19.28 8.05
C ALA A 62 26.95 20.51 8.94
N VAL A 63 26.10 20.78 9.93
CA VAL A 63 26.22 21.95 10.82
C VAL A 63 27.41 21.85 11.78
N ASN A 64 27.79 20.63 12.19
CA ASN A 64 28.94 20.42 13.07
C ASN A 64 30.21 20.06 12.30
N ALA A 65 30.21 20.13 10.96
CA ALA A 65 31.38 19.75 10.15
C ALA A 65 32.63 20.57 10.53
N ASP A 66 32.48 21.86 10.78
CA ASP A 66 33.58 22.77 11.11
C ASP A 66 34.19 22.54 12.51
N LYS A 67 33.56 21.70 13.36
CA LYS A 67 34.03 21.42 14.73
C LYS A 67 34.99 20.23 14.81
N TYR A 68 35.17 19.48 13.73
CA TYR A 68 35.97 18.26 13.69
C TYR A 68 37.03 18.37 12.59
N GLU A 69 38.25 17.92 12.86
CA GLU A 69 39.35 17.94 11.88
C GLU A 69 39.09 16.97 10.73
N SER A 70 38.53 15.79 11.04
CA SER A 70 38.12 14.79 10.06
C SER A 70 36.63 14.50 10.11
N LYS A 71 36.07 14.13 8.96
CA LYS A 71 34.67 13.66 8.84
C LYS A 71 34.42 12.41 9.68
N TYR A 72 35.44 11.58 9.86
CA TYR A 72 35.36 10.34 10.64
C TYR A 72 35.34 10.59 12.15
N ASP A 73 35.78 11.78 12.61
CA ASP A 73 35.71 12.14 14.02
C ASP A 73 34.31 12.65 14.41
N ASN A 74 33.48 12.97 13.42
CA ASN A 74 32.14 13.49 13.63
C ASN A 74 31.16 12.35 13.97
N PRO A 75 30.64 12.26 15.22
CA PRO A 75 29.73 11.18 15.62
C PRO A 75 28.41 11.18 14.83
N TYR A 76 27.97 12.34 14.33
CA TYR A 76 26.76 12.46 13.52
C TYR A 76 26.90 11.79 12.14
N PHE A 77 28.13 11.56 11.66
CA PHE A 77 28.36 10.78 10.45
C PHE A 77 27.90 9.33 10.62
N TYR A 78 28.30 8.68 11.71
CA TYR A 78 27.91 7.29 12.00
C TYR A 78 26.40 7.17 12.28
N LEU A 79 25.82 8.14 13.01
CA LEU A 79 24.38 8.17 13.26
C LEU A 79 23.58 8.33 11.95
N TRP A 80 24.08 9.15 11.02
CA TRP A 80 23.48 9.31 9.70
C TRP A 80 23.53 8.01 8.89
N ILE A 81 24.69 7.35 8.84
CA ILE A 81 24.83 6.05 8.16
C ILE A 81 23.89 5.01 8.77
N LEU A 82 23.84 4.91 10.10
CA LEU A 82 22.94 3.98 10.79
C LEU A 82 21.47 4.25 10.45
N ALA A 83 21.04 5.51 10.50
CA ALA A 83 19.67 5.89 10.15
C ALA A 83 19.36 5.59 8.68
N ALA A 84 20.31 5.83 7.77
CA ALA A 84 20.14 5.54 6.34
C ALA A 84 20.01 4.03 6.09
N VAL A 85 20.85 3.21 6.74
CA VAL A 85 20.78 1.74 6.66
C VAL A 85 19.45 1.23 7.20
N VAL A 86 19.01 1.68 8.37
CA VAL A 86 17.72 1.29 8.95
C VAL A 86 16.55 1.69 8.03
N SER A 87 16.58 2.92 7.49
CA SER A 87 15.58 3.39 6.53
C SER A 87 15.55 2.53 5.27
N THR A 88 16.71 2.20 4.71
CA THR A 88 16.84 1.35 3.50
C THR A 88 16.31 -0.06 3.77
N LEU A 89 16.72 -0.70 4.87
CA LEU A 89 16.30 -2.05 5.21
C LEU A 89 14.78 -2.12 5.47
N TYR A 90 14.23 -1.19 6.26
CA TYR A 90 12.78 -1.14 6.50
C TYR A 90 12.04 -0.97 5.18
N ALA A 91 12.39 0.03 4.37
CA ALA A 91 11.71 0.27 3.12
C ALA A 91 11.81 -0.93 2.17
N TYR A 92 12.98 -1.58 2.09
CA TYR A 92 13.18 -2.78 1.28
C TYR A 92 12.29 -3.94 1.75
N THR A 93 12.32 -4.26 3.05
CA THR A 93 11.46 -5.30 3.63
C THR A 93 9.98 -5.00 3.40
N TRP A 94 9.58 -3.72 3.45
CA TRP A 94 8.22 -3.31 3.15
C TRP A 94 7.85 -3.61 1.70
N ASP A 95 8.71 -3.28 0.74
CA ASP A 95 8.39 -3.47 -0.67
C ASP A 95 8.26 -4.95 -1.03
N ILE A 96 9.19 -5.79 -0.57
CA ILE A 96 9.12 -7.24 -0.81
C ILE A 96 7.91 -7.87 -0.10
N LYS A 97 7.75 -7.62 1.19
CA LYS A 97 6.76 -8.35 2.02
C LYS A 97 5.36 -7.76 1.94
N MET A 98 5.24 -6.44 2.02
CA MET A 98 3.94 -5.77 2.14
C MET A 98 3.37 -5.39 0.78
N ASP A 99 4.19 -4.76 -0.07
CA ASP A 99 3.69 -4.23 -1.33
C ASP A 99 3.66 -5.29 -2.44
N TRP A 100 4.65 -6.18 -2.51
CA TRP A 100 4.67 -7.28 -3.48
C TRP A 100 4.10 -8.59 -2.92
N GLY A 101 3.95 -8.73 -1.60
CA GLY A 101 3.38 -9.93 -0.99
C GLY A 101 4.26 -11.18 -1.20
N LEU A 102 5.56 -10.99 -1.42
CA LEU A 102 6.55 -12.04 -1.56
C LEU A 102 7.06 -12.45 -0.17
N LEU A 103 7.69 -13.61 -0.05
CA LEU A 103 8.09 -14.26 1.22
C LEU A 103 6.95 -14.99 1.96
N ASP A 104 5.96 -15.52 1.25
CA ASP A 104 5.05 -16.50 1.86
C ASP A 104 5.79 -17.84 1.98
N THR A 105 6.17 -18.20 3.21
CA THR A 105 6.81 -19.48 3.55
C THR A 105 5.92 -20.70 3.35
N SER A 106 4.65 -20.51 2.98
CA SER A 106 3.69 -21.59 2.76
C SER A 106 3.73 -22.16 1.34
N ALA A 107 4.45 -21.52 0.40
CA ALA A 107 4.51 -21.97 -0.99
C ALA A 107 5.48 -23.16 -1.15
N THR A 108 4.95 -24.27 -1.66
CA THR A 108 5.65 -25.57 -1.70
C THR A 108 6.59 -25.72 -2.92
N GLU A 109 6.29 -25.07 -4.06
CA GLU A 109 7.06 -25.25 -5.29
C GLU A 109 8.10 -24.16 -5.55
N ASN A 110 7.86 -22.91 -5.12
CA ASN A 110 8.79 -21.79 -5.28
C ASN A 110 9.19 -21.22 -3.91
N LYS A 111 10.32 -21.67 -3.34
CA LYS A 111 10.86 -21.10 -2.08
C LYS A 111 10.98 -19.57 -2.22
N LEU A 112 10.30 -18.82 -1.34
CA LEU A 112 10.24 -17.35 -1.23
C LEU A 112 9.25 -16.62 -2.17
N LEU A 113 8.65 -17.29 -3.15
CA LEU A 113 7.60 -16.70 -4.00
C LEU A 113 6.22 -17.24 -3.58
N ARG A 114 5.17 -16.44 -3.80
CA ARG A 114 3.77 -16.84 -3.57
C ARG A 114 3.40 -18.01 -4.48
N GLU A 115 2.44 -18.82 -4.06
CA GLU A 115 1.93 -19.98 -4.82
C GLU A 115 1.20 -19.56 -6.12
N GLU A 116 0.52 -18.40 -6.10
CA GLU A 116 -0.15 -17.80 -7.26
C GLU A 116 0.69 -16.63 -7.79
N THR A 117 1.40 -16.84 -8.90
CA THR A 117 2.13 -15.79 -9.65
C THR A 117 1.46 -15.54 -10.99
N VAL A 118 1.15 -14.28 -11.35
CA VAL A 118 0.54 -13.97 -12.65
C VAL A 118 1.56 -14.10 -13.78
N TYR A 119 2.83 -13.76 -13.48
CA TYR A 119 3.91 -13.90 -14.46
C TYR A 119 4.48 -15.30 -14.50
N SER A 120 4.48 -15.88 -15.70
CA SER A 120 4.91 -17.25 -15.97
C SER A 120 6.40 -17.53 -15.68
N SER A 121 7.26 -16.51 -15.58
CA SER A 121 8.70 -16.69 -15.31
C SER A 121 9.09 -16.13 -13.94
N PRO A 122 9.59 -16.97 -13.01
CA PRO A 122 10.04 -16.53 -11.69
C PRO A 122 11.26 -15.60 -11.75
N ALA A 123 12.01 -15.61 -12.86
CA ALA A 123 13.19 -14.77 -13.06
C ALA A 123 12.89 -13.27 -12.96
N PHE A 124 11.69 -12.82 -13.36
CA PHE A 124 11.29 -11.42 -13.26
C PHE A 124 11.20 -10.94 -11.82
N TYR A 125 10.74 -11.79 -10.90
CA TYR A 125 10.65 -11.45 -9.47
C TYR A 125 12.04 -11.35 -8.85
N TYR A 126 12.94 -12.29 -9.15
CA TYR A 126 14.32 -12.23 -8.68
C TYR A 126 15.06 -11.02 -9.24
N PHE A 127 14.86 -10.70 -10.52
CA PHE A 127 15.40 -9.48 -11.12
C PHE A 127 14.88 -8.24 -10.40
N ALA A 128 13.57 -8.13 -10.15
CA ALA A 128 12.98 -7.00 -9.43
C ALA A 128 13.49 -6.87 -8.00
N MET A 129 13.69 -7.98 -7.29
CA MET A 129 14.27 -7.97 -5.93
C MET A 129 15.70 -7.46 -5.92
N ILE A 130 16.52 -7.87 -6.89
CA ILE A 130 17.93 -7.44 -7.03
C ILE A 130 18.00 -5.98 -7.48
N GLU A 131 17.19 -5.60 -8.45
CA GLU A 131 17.10 -4.22 -8.96
C GLU A 131 16.68 -3.25 -7.85
N ASP A 132 15.66 -3.61 -7.04
CA ASP A 132 15.19 -2.73 -5.98
C ASP A 132 16.27 -2.52 -4.89
N ILE A 133 16.98 -3.57 -4.47
CA ILE A 133 18.05 -3.41 -3.46
C ILE A 133 19.23 -2.60 -4.03
N MET A 134 19.64 -2.85 -5.27
CA MET A 134 20.74 -2.12 -5.91
C MET A 134 20.45 -0.62 -6.03
N LEU A 135 19.28 -0.28 -6.57
CA LEU A 135 18.89 1.13 -6.74
C LEU A 135 18.56 1.81 -5.41
N ARG A 136 18.20 1.05 -4.38
CA ARG A 136 17.99 1.60 -3.03
C ARG A 136 19.28 1.84 -2.27
N LEU A 137 20.34 1.10 -2.59
CA LEU A 137 21.70 1.40 -2.12
C LEU A 137 22.38 2.51 -2.94
N MET A 138 21.69 3.06 -3.95
CA MET A 138 22.20 4.17 -4.76
C MET A 138 22.63 5.36 -3.91
N TRP A 139 21.95 5.66 -2.79
CA TRP A 139 22.34 6.76 -1.91
C TRP A 139 23.80 6.63 -1.42
N ALA A 140 24.26 5.40 -1.15
CA ALA A 140 25.61 5.13 -0.67
C ALA A 140 26.64 5.28 -1.81
N ILE A 141 26.29 4.79 -3.01
CA ILE A 141 27.10 4.95 -4.23
C ILE A 141 27.25 6.42 -4.58
N SER A 142 26.14 7.17 -4.59
CA SER A 142 26.12 8.62 -4.81
C SER A 142 27.00 9.35 -3.81
N TYR A 143 26.90 8.98 -2.52
CA TYR A 143 27.74 9.56 -1.48
C TYR A 143 29.23 9.33 -1.76
N ILE A 144 29.65 8.08 -2.00
CA ILE A 144 31.07 7.75 -2.24
C ILE A 144 31.63 8.48 -3.47
N LEU A 145 30.87 8.53 -4.57
CA LEU A 145 31.31 9.14 -5.82
C LEU A 145 31.39 10.68 -5.74
N THR A 146 30.44 11.30 -5.05
CA THR A 146 30.44 12.76 -4.86
C THR A 146 31.48 13.20 -3.83
N GLU A 147 31.73 12.41 -2.78
CA GLU A 147 32.72 12.74 -1.75
C GLU A 147 34.16 12.56 -2.24
N ASN A 148 34.43 11.61 -3.13
CA ASN A 148 35.74 11.43 -3.77
C ASN A 148 35.94 12.35 -4.99
N GLU A 149 35.02 13.28 -5.23
CA GLU A 149 35.06 14.25 -6.34
C GLU A 149 35.15 13.63 -7.76
N TYR A 150 34.82 12.35 -7.92
CA TYR A 150 34.80 11.70 -9.23
C TYR A 150 33.68 12.24 -10.13
N ILE A 151 32.53 12.57 -9.53
CA ILE A 151 31.34 13.04 -10.25
C ILE A 151 30.72 14.21 -9.48
N SER A 152 30.34 15.28 -10.20
CA SER A 152 29.62 16.41 -9.62
C SER A 152 28.28 15.98 -8.99
N SER A 153 27.94 16.58 -7.85
CA SER A 153 26.68 16.34 -7.11
C SER A 153 25.44 16.53 -8.00
N ASP A 154 25.48 17.46 -8.96
CA ASP A 154 24.33 17.77 -9.82
C ASP A 154 24.08 16.65 -10.86
N ILE A 155 25.15 16.09 -11.41
CA ILE A 155 25.09 14.95 -12.34
C ILE A 155 24.58 13.72 -11.58
N MET A 156 25.11 13.48 -10.39
CA MET A 156 24.69 12.36 -9.54
C MET A 156 23.22 12.45 -9.16
N THR A 157 22.73 13.64 -8.82
CA THR A 157 21.31 13.87 -8.49
C THR A 157 20.41 13.61 -9.70
N SER A 158 20.84 14.02 -10.90
CA SER A 158 20.10 13.80 -12.15
C SER A 158 20.01 12.30 -12.49
N LEU A 159 21.12 11.57 -12.39
CA LEU A 159 21.16 10.13 -12.61
C LEU A 159 20.31 9.37 -11.60
N SER A 160 20.43 9.71 -10.32
CA SER A 160 19.66 9.08 -9.24
C SER A 160 18.17 9.31 -9.41
N SER A 161 17.77 10.49 -9.89
CA SER A 161 16.36 10.81 -10.17
C SER A 161 15.79 9.98 -11.31
N PHE A 162 16.56 9.80 -12.39
CA PHE A 162 16.15 8.95 -13.52
C PHE A 162 15.99 7.48 -13.09
N LEU A 163 16.97 6.96 -12.34
CA LEU A 163 16.94 5.58 -11.85
C LEU A 163 15.82 5.35 -10.82
N GLU A 164 15.53 6.33 -9.95
CA GLU A 164 14.40 6.24 -9.02
C GLU A 164 13.05 6.18 -9.77
N VAL A 165 12.89 6.90 -10.90
CA VAL A 165 11.68 6.80 -11.74
C VAL A 165 11.53 5.40 -12.33
N PHE A 166 12.62 4.83 -12.88
CA PHE A 166 12.61 3.46 -13.39
C PHE A 166 12.25 2.44 -12.30
N ARG A 167 12.88 2.53 -11.13
CA ARG A 167 12.58 1.67 -9.98
C ARG A 167 11.11 1.73 -9.57
N ARG A 168 10.53 2.93 -9.55
CA ARG A 168 9.11 3.14 -9.23
C ARG A 168 8.16 2.52 -10.25
N PHE A 169 8.54 2.53 -11.53
CA PHE A 169 7.78 1.87 -12.57
C PHE A 169 7.72 0.36 -12.33
N VAL A 170 8.88 -0.28 -12.08
CA VAL A 170 8.98 -1.69 -11.73
C VAL A 170 8.17 -1.99 -10.45
N TRP A 171 8.38 -1.22 -9.38
CA TRP A 171 7.66 -1.39 -8.12
C TRP A 171 6.13 -1.27 -8.27
N ASN A 172 5.64 -0.35 -9.10
CA ASN A 172 4.21 -0.15 -9.31
C ASN A 172 3.57 -1.38 -9.96
N PHE A 173 4.25 -1.98 -10.94
CA PHE A 173 3.80 -3.17 -11.64
C PHE A 173 3.53 -4.35 -10.70
N PHE A 174 4.52 -4.69 -9.86
CA PHE A 174 4.38 -5.77 -8.88
C PHE A 174 3.39 -5.44 -7.76
N ARG A 175 3.30 -4.16 -7.36
CA ARG A 175 2.27 -3.73 -6.40
C ARG A 175 0.87 -3.93 -6.94
N LEU A 176 0.63 -3.55 -8.20
CA LEU A 176 -0.67 -3.70 -8.85
C LEU A 176 -1.05 -5.19 -8.95
N GLU A 177 -0.09 -6.04 -9.29
CA GLU A 177 -0.27 -7.48 -9.30
C GLU A 177 -0.68 -8.01 -7.92
N ASN A 178 0.08 -7.68 -6.86
CA ASN A 178 -0.24 -8.14 -5.51
C ASN A 178 -1.61 -7.64 -5.03
N GLU A 179 -1.97 -6.39 -5.35
CA GLU A 179 -3.30 -5.84 -5.05
C GLU A 179 -4.41 -6.56 -5.83
N HIS A 180 -4.17 -6.87 -7.11
CA HIS A 180 -5.10 -7.64 -7.94
C HIS A 180 -5.33 -9.03 -7.36
N LEU A 181 -4.26 -9.78 -7.05
CA LEU A 181 -4.34 -11.10 -6.43
C LEU A 181 -5.07 -11.07 -5.09
N ASN A 182 -4.78 -10.09 -4.23
CA ASN A 182 -5.45 -9.93 -2.95
C ASN A 182 -6.94 -9.56 -3.09
N ASN A 183 -7.33 -8.83 -4.13
CA ASN A 183 -8.73 -8.53 -4.43
C ASN A 183 -9.48 -9.74 -5.01
N CYS A 184 -8.85 -10.48 -5.93
CA CYS A 184 -9.39 -11.73 -6.48
C CYS A 184 -9.60 -12.78 -5.38
N GLY A 185 -8.63 -12.98 -4.48
CA GLY A 185 -8.75 -13.91 -3.36
C GLY A 185 -9.80 -13.53 -2.31
N LYS A 186 -10.26 -12.28 -2.28
CA LYS A 186 -11.37 -11.81 -1.43
C LYS A 186 -12.70 -11.72 -2.18
N PHE A 187 -12.79 -12.31 -3.39
CA PHE A 187 -13.96 -12.24 -4.28
C PHE A 187 -14.42 -10.81 -4.62
N ARG A 188 -13.55 -9.80 -4.46
CA ARG A 188 -13.86 -8.40 -4.80
C ARG A 188 -13.73 -8.11 -6.30
N ALA A 189 -13.14 -9.03 -7.06
CA ALA A 189 -12.90 -8.88 -8.50
C ALA A 189 -14.00 -9.49 -9.38
N VAL A 190 -15.01 -10.16 -8.81
CA VAL A 190 -16.13 -10.73 -9.56
C VAL A 190 -17.38 -9.88 -9.33
N ARG A 191 -18.11 -9.56 -10.41
CA ARG A 191 -19.40 -8.84 -10.37
C ARG A 191 -20.57 -9.79 -10.06
N ASP A 192 -20.29 -10.93 -9.43
CA ASP A 192 -21.30 -11.92 -9.07
C ASP A 192 -21.39 -11.91 -7.55
N ILE A 193 -22.30 -11.06 -7.09
CA ILE A 193 -22.91 -11.18 -5.78
C ILE A 193 -23.54 -12.57 -5.76
N SER A 194 -23.09 -13.46 -4.88
CA SER A 194 -23.87 -14.66 -4.58
C SER A 194 -25.22 -14.17 -4.05
N VAL A 195 -26.22 -14.13 -4.93
CA VAL A 195 -27.60 -14.04 -4.48
C VAL A 195 -27.77 -15.31 -3.66
N ALA A 196 -28.01 -15.14 -2.35
CA ALA A 196 -28.40 -16.27 -1.50
C ALA A 196 -29.49 -17.06 -2.23
N PRO A 197 -29.57 -18.40 -2.09
CA PRO A 197 -30.62 -19.18 -2.73
C PRO A 197 -31.96 -18.50 -2.42
N LEU A 198 -32.65 -18.03 -3.47
CA LEU A 198 -33.95 -17.40 -3.30
C LEU A 198 -34.84 -18.45 -2.64
N ASP A 199 -35.33 -18.15 -1.44
CA ASP A 199 -36.33 -18.98 -0.80
C ASP A 199 -37.57 -18.99 -1.72
N SER A 200 -38.31 -20.10 -1.73
CA SER A 200 -39.56 -20.23 -2.51
C SER A 200 -40.55 -19.09 -2.23
N SER A 201 -40.49 -18.50 -1.02
CA SER A 201 -41.22 -17.30 -0.65
C SER A 201 -40.80 -16.07 -1.48
N ASP A 202 -39.50 -15.91 -1.73
CA ASP A 202 -38.93 -14.79 -2.47
C ASP A 202 -39.28 -14.89 -3.96
N GLN A 203 -39.27 -16.12 -4.53
CA GLN A 203 -39.76 -16.36 -5.89
C GLN A 203 -41.24 -16.00 -6.04
N THR A 204 -42.08 -16.39 -5.07
CA THR A 204 -43.52 -16.10 -5.09
C THR A 204 -43.78 -14.60 -4.99
N GLN A 205 -43.01 -13.89 -4.18
CA GLN A 205 -43.10 -12.43 -4.07
C GLN A 205 -42.68 -11.74 -5.38
N ILE A 206 -41.64 -12.23 -6.05
CA ILE A 206 -41.18 -11.70 -7.34
C ILE A 206 -42.23 -11.93 -8.43
N LEU A 207 -42.84 -13.12 -8.50
CA LEU A 207 -43.92 -13.43 -9.43
C LEU A 207 -45.12 -12.50 -9.23
N ARG A 208 -45.55 -12.28 -7.98
CA ARG A 208 -46.64 -11.33 -7.67
C ARG A 208 -46.30 -9.89 -8.07
N MET A 209 -45.04 -9.47 -7.91
CA MET A 209 -44.59 -8.14 -8.35
C MET A 209 -44.50 -8.01 -9.88
N MET A 210 -44.45 -9.12 -10.62
CA MET A 210 -44.49 -9.14 -12.08
C MET A 210 -45.93 -9.05 -12.63
N ASP A 211 -46.91 -9.52 -11.87
CA ASP A 211 -48.34 -9.49 -12.23
C ASP A 211 -49.06 -8.19 -11.85
N GLU A 212 -48.40 -7.26 -11.15
CA GLU A 212 -48.94 -5.92 -10.91
C GLU A 212 -48.92 -5.09 -12.22
N ASP A 213 -50.09 -4.59 -12.66
CA ASP A 213 -50.28 -3.79 -13.90
C ASP A 213 -49.33 -2.58 -14.05
N ASN A 214 -48.67 -2.14 -12.96
CA ASN A 214 -47.75 -0.99 -12.95
C ASN A 214 -46.26 -1.36 -13.08
N GLY A 215 -45.90 -2.65 -13.14
CA GLY A 215 -44.53 -3.12 -13.29
C GLY A 215 -43.55 -2.71 -12.16
N VAL A 216 -42.36 -3.31 -12.16
CA VAL A 216 -41.33 -3.04 -11.15
C VAL A 216 -40.67 -1.68 -11.41
N VAL A 217 -41.05 -0.66 -10.64
CA VAL A 217 -40.45 0.68 -10.71
C VAL A 217 -39.04 0.64 -10.12
N ASN A 218 -38.07 0.22 -10.91
CA ASN A 218 -36.66 0.40 -10.62
C ASN A 218 -36.37 1.90 -10.65
N ARG A 219 -36.11 2.47 -9.45
CA ARG A 219 -35.63 3.85 -9.23
C ARG A 219 -36.73 4.91 -9.13
N ARG A 220 -37.28 5.07 -7.92
CA ARG A 220 -37.44 6.41 -7.31
C ARG A 220 -37.73 6.30 -5.81
N ARG A 221 -36.94 7.05 -5.05
CA ARG A 221 -37.07 7.34 -3.61
C ARG A 221 -38.52 7.69 -3.27
N LYS A 222 -39.30 6.77 -2.71
CA LYS A 222 -40.62 7.08 -2.15
C LYS A 222 -40.45 7.51 -0.69
N ARG A 223 -40.91 8.73 -0.39
CA ARG A 223 -41.09 9.25 0.97
C ARG A 223 -41.98 8.27 1.75
N ALA A 224 -41.65 8.09 3.04
CA ALA A 224 -42.38 7.23 3.97
C ALA A 224 -43.89 7.53 3.95
N GLY A 225 -44.66 6.61 3.38
CA GLY A 225 -46.11 6.53 3.51
C GLY A 225 -46.46 5.48 4.56
N LYS A 226 -47.38 5.82 5.44
CA LYS A 226 -47.86 5.05 6.61
C LYS A 226 -48.21 3.59 6.21
N LYS A 227 -47.59 2.60 6.87
CA LYS A 227 -47.99 1.18 6.77
C LYS A 227 -49.36 1.00 7.42
N ASN A 228 -50.36 0.53 6.66
CA ASN A 228 -51.56 -0.09 7.23
C ASN A 228 -51.22 -1.53 7.66
N LYS A 229 -51.91 -1.98 8.70
CA LYS A 229 -51.52 -3.05 9.62
C LYS A 229 -52.28 -4.36 9.36
N ASP A 230 -52.56 -4.70 8.11
CA ASP A 230 -53.50 -5.81 7.80
C ASP A 230 -52.93 -7.01 7.03
N ASP A 231 -51.67 -7.02 6.61
CA ASP A 231 -51.08 -8.23 6.04
C ASP A 231 -50.42 -9.08 7.13
N LYS A 232 -51.26 -9.71 7.96
CA LYS A 232 -50.84 -10.85 8.76
C LYS A 232 -50.48 -12.00 7.83
N GLN A 233 -49.29 -12.57 8.06
CA GLN A 233 -48.85 -13.88 7.58
C GLN A 233 -50.02 -14.88 7.54
N VAL A 234 -50.36 -15.33 6.35
CA VAL A 234 -51.15 -16.56 6.17
C VAL A 234 -50.14 -17.69 6.22
N LEU A 235 -50.01 -18.31 7.39
CA LEU A 235 -49.35 -19.60 7.53
C LEU A 235 -50.21 -20.64 6.80
N MET A 236 -49.60 -21.40 5.89
CA MET A 236 -50.23 -22.53 5.23
C MET A 236 -50.74 -23.52 6.29
N SER A 237 -51.97 -24.01 6.12
CA SER A 237 -52.57 -25.00 7.03
C SER A 237 -51.91 -26.36 6.85
N GLU A 238 -51.76 -27.10 7.96
CA GLU A 238 -51.08 -28.41 8.04
C GLU A 238 -51.62 -29.47 7.05
N GLU A 239 -52.85 -29.33 6.56
CA GLU A 239 -53.44 -30.22 5.54
C GLU A 239 -52.67 -30.18 4.21
N SER A 240 -52.08 -29.04 3.85
CA SER A 240 -51.31 -28.89 2.59
C SER A 240 -49.91 -29.51 2.62
N ILE A 241 -49.41 -29.88 3.81
CA ILE A 241 -48.11 -30.53 3.99
C ILE A 241 -48.23 -32.05 3.77
N GLN A 242 -49.39 -32.64 4.10
CA GLN A 242 -49.62 -34.08 3.94
C GLN A 242 -49.79 -34.54 2.49
N GLU A 243 -50.33 -33.68 1.60
CA GLU A 243 -50.45 -34.01 0.16
C GLU A 243 -49.10 -34.04 -0.57
N ILE A 244 -48.06 -33.42 -0.01
CA ILE A 244 -46.72 -33.37 -0.64
C ILE A 244 -45.90 -34.63 -0.29
N ASP A 245 -46.12 -35.23 0.89
CA ASP A 245 -45.42 -36.45 1.31
C ASP A 245 -46.00 -37.74 0.71
N GLU A 246 -47.21 -37.73 0.13
CA GLU A 246 -47.79 -38.90 -0.55
C GLU A 246 -47.35 -39.06 -2.04
N ILE A 247 -46.58 -38.11 -2.57
CA ILE A 247 -46.15 -38.11 -3.99
C ILE A 247 -44.67 -38.52 -4.17
N ASN A 248 -43.95 -38.85 -3.09
CA ASN A 248 -42.61 -39.48 -3.12
C ASN A 248 -42.63 -40.93 -2.63
#